data_AF-A0A9I9CYL9-F1
#
_entry.id   AF-A0A9I9CYL9-F1
#
_cell.length_a   1.000
_cell.length_b   1.000
_cell.length_c   1.000
_cell.angle_alpha   90.00
_cell.angle_beta   90.00
_cell.angle_gamma   90.00
#
_symmetry.space_group_name_H-M   'P 1'
#
loop_
_entity.id
_entity.type
_entity.pdbx_description
1 polymer ?
#
loop_
_entity_poly.entity_id
_entity_poly.type
_entity_poly.pdbx_seq_one_letter_code
_entity_poly.pdbx_strand_id
1 'polypeptide(L)'
;IGIDSLDDFFFVSREGVLSCYNLTGHDLPVDRGKAISIMSKALESYLSKAKEDGIIAGVIGLGGSGGTPLISFALKSLQIGIPKLIVSTVASGQTESYIRTSDVILFPSIMDVCGINSVSRVILSNAGAAFAGMVVGRLETLKDSCDSNGKPTVGLTMFGDTKPLFFMLLGLGGRQWNLWSKRDLYRESWTSPP
;
A
#
# COMPACT_ATOMS: atom_id res chain seq x y z
N ILE A 1 19.09 -14.94 -13.17
CA ILE A 1 18.71 -15.04 -11.74
C ILE A 1 17.51 -15.97 -11.69
N GLY A 2 17.78 -17.28 -11.69
CA GLY A 2 16.76 -18.30 -11.50
C GLY A 2 16.72 -18.61 -10.01
N ILE A 3 15.52 -18.72 -9.44
CA ILE A 3 15.34 -19.24 -8.08
C ILE A 3 15.26 -20.76 -8.27
N ASP A 4 16.35 -21.45 -7.94
CA ASP A 4 16.51 -22.88 -8.23
C ASP A 4 15.95 -23.77 -7.10
N SER A 5 15.63 -23.20 -5.92
CA SER A 5 15.00 -23.91 -4.81
C SER A 5 14.04 -23.03 -3.98
N LEU A 6 13.09 -23.66 -3.30
CA LEU A 6 12.22 -22.99 -2.31
C LEU A 6 12.95 -22.67 -0.99
N ASP A 7 14.13 -23.24 -0.78
CA ASP A 7 14.90 -23.10 0.47
C ASP A 7 15.55 -21.73 0.63
N ASP A 8 15.65 -20.96 -0.46
CA ASP A 8 16.17 -19.59 -0.44
C ASP A 8 15.15 -18.57 0.12
N PHE A 9 13.91 -18.99 0.36
CA PHE A 9 12.89 -18.12 0.94
C PHE A 9 12.88 -18.20 2.46
N PHE A 10 13.10 -17.05 3.10
CA PHE A 10 12.81 -16.92 4.51
C PHE A 10 11.29 -16.98 4.75
N PHE A 11 10.86 -17.98 5.53
CA PHE A 11 9.46 -18.18 5.87
C PHE A 11 9.15 -17.67 7.28
N VAL A 12 8.11 -16.83 7.38
CA VAL A 12 7.56 -16.36 8.65
C VAL A 12 6.20 -17.00 8.87
N SER A 13 6.06 -17.76 9.96
CA SER A 13 4.79 -18.40 10.29
C SER A 13 3.74 -17.37 10.73
N ARG A 14 2.48 -17.79 10.65
CA ARG A 14 1.33 -17.08 11.23
C ARG A 14 1.61 -16.66 12.67
N GLU A 15 2.11 -17.59 13.48
CA GLU A 15 2.43 -17.41 14.88
C GLU A 15 3.56 -16.39 15.07
N GLY A 16 4.56 -16.41 14.17
CA GLY A 16 5.65 -15.42 14.14
C GLY A 16 5.13 -14.00 13.91
N VAL A 17 4.23 -13.80 12.95
CA VAL A 17 3.59 -12.50 12.74
C VAL A 17 2.71 -12.10 13.93
N LEU A 18 1.92 -13.04 14.47
CA LEU A 18 1.07 -12.78 15.64
C LEU A 18 1.87 -12.42 16.90
N SER A 19 3.05 -13.00 17.09
CA SER A 19 3.94 -12.68 18.22
C SER A 19 4.39 -11.21 18.22
N CYS A 20 4.38 -10.54 17.06
CA CYS A 20 4.67 -9.12 16.98
C CYS A 20 3.54 -8.24 17.51
N TYR A 21 2.37 -8.82 17.78
CA TYR A 21 1.18 -8.15 18.28
C TYR A 21 0.86 -8.67 19.68
N ASN A 22 0.56 -7.75 20.61
CA ASN A 22 0.48 -8.05 22.03
C ASN A 22 -0.86 -8.72 22.41
N LEU A 23 -1.13 -9.89 21.85
CA LEU A 23 -2.28 -10.73 22.21
C LEU A 23 -1.92 -11.68 23.34
N THR A 24 -2.66 -11.59 24.43
CA THR A 24 -2.66 -12.58 25.49
C THR A 24 -3.37 -13.84 24.97
N GLY A 25 -2.59 -14.80 24.48
CA GLY A 25 -3.07 -16.04 23.84
C GLY A 25 -2.98 -15.94 22.32
N HIS A 26 -2.25 -16.86 21.69
CA HIS A 26 -2.03 -16.89 20.24
C HIS A 26 -3.26 -17.37 19.43
N ASP A 27 -4.41 -17.53 20.09
CA ASP A 27 -5.61 -18.04 19.45
C ASP A 27 -6.41 -16.92 18.79
N LEU A 28 -6.60 -17.07 17.48
CA LEU A 28 -7.51 -16.21 16.73
C LEU A 28 -8.97 -16.56 17.10
N PRO A 29 -9.86 -15.55 17.19
CA PRO A 29 -11.27 -15.81 17.44
C PRO A 29 -11.89 -16.63 16.31
N VAL A 30 -12.91 -17.43 16.65
CA VAL A 30 -13.67 -18.24 15.68
C VAL A 30 -14.35 -17.36 14.61
N ASP A 31 -14.73 -16.14 15.00
CA ASP A 31 -15.29 -15.16 14.06
C ASP A 31 -14.23 -14.70 13.05
N ARG A 32 -14.47 -15.03 11.78
CA ARG A 32 -13.56 -14.75 10.66
C ARG A 32 -13.23 -13.26 10.53
N GLY A 33 -14.21 -12.38 10.74
CA GLY A 33 -14.03 -10.94 10.61
C GLY A 33 -13.08 -10.39 11.67
N LYS A 34 -13.28 -10.79 12.93
CA LYS A 34 -12.41 -10.46 14.05
C LYS A 34 -11.00 -11.05 13.86
N ALA A 35 -10.90 -12.30 13.38
CA ALA A 35 -9.61 -12.93 13.11
C ALA A 35 -8.82 -12.18 12.04
N ILE A 36 -9.48 -11.79 10.94
CA ILE A 36 -8.87 -10.95 9.89
C ILE A 36 -8.41 -9.62 10.48
N SER A 37 -9.25 -8.93 11.25
CA SER A 37 -8.91 -7.62 11.84
C SER A 37 -7.69 -7.69 12.76
N ILE A 38 -7.60 -8.74 13.59
CA ILE A 38 -6.45 -9.01 14.44
C ILE A 38 -5.20 -9.26 13.61
N MET A 39 -5.30 -10.14 12.61
CA MET A 39 -4.16 -10.49 11.76
C MET A 39 -3.66 -9.30 10.94
N SER A 40 -4.56 -8.40 10.50
CA SER A 40 -4.19 -7.14 9.84
C SER A 40 -3.29 -6.27 10.73
N LYS A 41 -3.66 -6.11 12.00
CA LYS A 41 -2.89 -5.32 12.98
C LYS A 41 -1.55 -5.98 13.33
N ALA A 42 -1.55 -7.30 13.38
CA ALA A 42 -0.31 -8.05 13.60
C ALA A 42 0.65 -7.91 12.42
N LEU A 43 0.14 -8.01 11.19
CA LEU A 43 0.94 -7.78 9.98
C LEU A 43 1.46 -6.33 9.92
N GLU A 44 0.63 -5.35 10.26
CA GLU A 44 1.06 -3.94 10.36
C GLU A 44 2.21 -3.77 11.36
N SER A 45 2.09 -4.37 12.54
CA SER A 45 3.12 -4.30 13.60
C SER A 45 4.42 -4.97 13.15
N TYR A 46 4.30 -6.12 12.48
CA TYR A 46 5.44 -6.84 11.91
C TYR A 46 6.16 -6.02 10.84
N LEU A 47 5.42 -5.46 9.88
CA LEU A 47 5.98 -4.60 8.83
C LEU A 47 6.58 -3.31 9.38
N SER A 48 6.00 -2.74 10.45
CA SER A 48 6.54 -1.54 11.09
C SER A 48 7.91 -1.83 11.72
N LYS A 49 8.07 -2.96 12.42
CA LYS A 49 9.36 -3.39 12.96
C LYS A 49 10.38 -3.65 11.86
N ALA A 50 10.01 -4.40 10.82
CA ALA A 50 10.89 -4.67 9.68
C ALA A 50 11.29 -3.39 8.90
N LYS A 51 10.46 -2.35 8.95
CA LYS A 51 10.78 -1.03 8.39
C LYS A 51 11.83 -0.29 9.23
N GLU A 52 11.75 -0.34 10.56
CA GLU A 52 12.72 0.29 11.45
C GLU A 52 14.13 -0.26 11.23
N ASP A 53 14.24 -1.54 10.90
CA ASP A 53 15.50 -2.19 10.54
C ASP A 53 16.04 -1.78 9.15
N GLY A 54 15.27 -1.01 8.37
CA GLY A 54 15.66 -0.49 7.05
C GLY A 54 15.60 -1.51 5.91
N ILE A 55 14.93 -2.65 6.12
CA ILE A 55 15.07 -3.84 5.25
C ILE A 55 14.01 -3.87 4.11
N ILE A 56 12.93 -3.10 4.21
CA ILE A 56 11.80 -3.23 3.27
C ILE A 56 12.07 -2.50 1.94
N ALA A 57 12.40 -3.28 0.91
CA ALA A 57 12.50 -2.81 -0.48
C ALA A 57 11.13 -2.67 -1.18
N GLY A 58 10.14 -3.43 -0.74
CA GLY A 58 8.77 -3.44 -1.25
C GLY A 58 7.96 -4.58 -0.63
N VAL A 59 6.63 -4.56 -0.78
CA VAL A 59 5.75 -5.65 -0.35
C VAL A 59 4.73 -6.01 -1.43
N ILE A 60 4.61 -7.31 -1.71
CA ILE A 60 3.61 -7.88 -2.61
C ILE A 60 2.73 -8.88 -1.85
N GLY A 61 1.42 -8.87 -2.13
CA GLY A 61 0.47 -9.80 -1.56
C GLY A 61 -0.56 -10.27 -2.57
N LEU A 62 -1.34 -11.28 -2.18
CA LEU A 62 -2.46 -11.79 -2.95
C LEU A 62 -3.66 -12.07 -2.04
N GLY A 63 -4.88 -11.82 -2.52
CA GLY A 63 -6.05 -12.03 -1.69
C GLY A 63 -7.39 -11.89 -2.41
N GLY A 64 -8.42 -12.48 -1.81
CA GLY A 64 -9.82 -12.24 -2.17
C GLY A 64 -10.48 -11.21 -1.26
N SER A 65 -11.81 -11.25 -1.15
CA SER A 65 -12.59 -10.32 -0.32
C SER A 65 -12.22 -10.29 1.17
N GLY A 66 -11.59 -11.35 1.70
CA GLY A 66 -11.05 -11.37 3.07
C GLY A 66 -9.58 -11.00 3.17
N GLY A 67 -8.75 -11.47 2.23
CA GLY A 67 -7.29 -11.27 2.25
C GLY A 67 -6.87 -9.88 1.79
N THR A 68 -7.54 -9.32 0.78
CA THR A 68 -7.24 -7.97 0.28
C THR A 68 -7.41 -6.90 1.34
N PRO A 69 -8.53 -6.83 2.10
CA PRO A 69 -8.64 -5.88 3.22
C PRO A 69 -7.55 -6.07 4.28
N LEU A 70 -7.16 -7.33 4.57
CA LEU A 70 -6.14 -7.66 5.56
C LEU A 70 -4.78 -7.06 5.17
N ILE A 71 -4.33 -7.41 3.97
CA ILE A 71 -3.03 -6.98 3.44
C ILE A 71 -3.04 -5.47 3.23
N SER A 72 -4.10 -4.94 2.60
CA SER A 72 -4.26 -3.49 2.35
C SER A 72 -4.12 -2.67 3.63
N PHE A 73 -4.73 -3.11 4.73
CA PHE A 73 -4.65 -2.39 6.01
C PHE A 73 -3.19 -2.25 6.45
N ALA A 74 -2.42 -3.33 6.42
CA ALA A 74 -1.02 -3.32 6.80
C ALA A 74 -0.12 -2.55 5.81
N LEU A 75 -0.37 -2.63 4.50
CA LEU A 75 0.44 -1.91 3.51
C LEU A 75 0.24 -0.39 3.57
N LYS A 76 -0.94 0.09 3.97
CA LYS A 76 -1.22 1.52 4.09
C LYS A 76 -0.36 2.23 5.15
N SER A 77 0.22 1.52 6.11
CA SER A 77 1.11 2.11 7.14
C SER A 77 2.53 2.36 6.60
N LEU A 78 2.91 1.72 5.49
CA LEU A 78 4.22 1.92 4.88
C LEU A 78 4.30 3.29 4.18
N GLN A 79 5.50 3.86 4.16
CA GLN A 79 5.77 5.16 3.55
C GLN A 79 5.41 5.16 2.06
N ILE A 80 4.89 6.29 1.57
CA ILE A 80 4.66 6.52 0.14
C ILE A 80 5.99 6.43 -0.61
N GLY A 81 5.98 5.78 -1.77
CA GLY A 81 7.13 5.54 -2.63
C GLY A 81 7.76 4.16 -2.43
N ILE A 82 7.42 3.41 -1.38
CA ILE A 82 7.78 1.98 -1.26
C ILE A 82 6.82 1.17 -2.14
N PRO A 83 7.29 0.34 -3.08
CA PRO A 83 6.43 -0.50 -3.92
C PRO A 83 5.50 -1.39 -3.08
N LYS A 84 4.20 -1.25 -3.32
CA LYS A 84 3.13 -1.98 -2.60
C LYS A 84 2.10 -2.48 -3.61
N LEU A 85 2.03 -3.79 -3.82
CA LEU A 85 1.13 -4.39 -4.81
C LEU A 85 0.31 -5.53 -4.21
N ILE A 86 -0.99 -5.57 -4.51
CA ILE A 86 -1.88 -6.66 -4.12
C ILE A 86 -2.55 -7.23 -5.36
N VAL A 87 -2.35 -8.51 -5.64
CA VAL A 87 -3.15 -9.25 -6.62
C VAL A 87 -4.49 -9.59 -5.99
N SER A 88 -5.58 -9.00 -6.49
CA SER A 88 -6.88 -9.00 -5.80
C SER A 88 -8.03 -9.43 -6.71
N THR A 89 -8.90 -10.33 -6.20
CA THR A 89 -10.16 -10.69 -6.88
C THR A 89 -11.19 -9.57 -6.83
N VAL A 90 -11.03 -8.63 -5.89
CA VAL A 90 -11.92 -7.48 -5.69
C VAL A 90 -11.30 -6.18 -6.21
N ALA A 91 -10.28 -6.25 -7.08
CA ALA A 91 -9.68 -5.06 -7.68
C ALA A 91 -10.64 -4.32 -8.62
N SER A 92 -11.55 -5.04 -9.29
CA SER A 92 -12.58 -4.48 -10.18
C SER A 92 -13.87 -4.21 -9.40
N GLY A 93 -13.84 -3.24 -8.48
CA GLY A 93 -14.97 -2.87 -7.63
C GLY A 93 -14.74 -1.55 -6.88
N GLN A 94 -15.37 -1.40 -5.71
CA GLN A 94 -15.08 -0.27 -4.82
C GLN A 94 -13.74 -0.51 -4.10
N THR A 95 -12.73 0.26 -4.47
CA THR A 95 -11.35 0.10 -3.98
C THR A 95 -10.90 1.21 -3.03
N GLU A 96 -11.74 2.21 -2.76
CA GLU A 96 -11.43 3.36 -1.91
C GLU A 96 -10.97 2.94 -0.51
N SER A 97 -11.63 1.95 0.10
CA SER A 97 -11.28 1.44 1.42
C SER A 97 -9.91 0.75 1.45
N TYR A 98 -9.47 0.21 0.31
CA TYR A 98 -8.19 -0.50 0.19
C TYR A 98 -7.01 0.44 -0.07
N ILE A 99 -7.19 1.46 -0.91
CA ILE A 99 -6.10 2.35 -1.34
C ILE A 99 -6.07 3.64 -0.49
N ARG A 100 -7.24 4.25 -0.25
CA ARG A 100 -7.42 5.55 0.41
C ARG A 100 -6.43 6.62 -0.08
N THR A 101 -5.47 6.97 0.77
CA THR A 101 -4.47 8.03 0.52
C THR A 101 -3.06 7.46 0.32
N SER A 102 -2.95 6.15 0.19
CA SER A 102 -1.69 5.46 -0.11
C SER A 102 -1.51 5.27 -1.61
N ASP A 103 -0.34 4.77 -1.97
CA ASP A 103 0.11 4.37 -3.30
C ASP A 103 0.04 2.84 -3.49
N VAL A 104 -0.84 2.15 -2.76
CA VAL A 104 -1.07 0.71 -2.94
C VAL A 104 -1.69 0.45 -4.31
N ILE A 105 -1.09 -0.48 -5.07
CA ILE A 105 -1.57 -0.91 -6.38
C ILE A 105 -2.40 -2.19 -6.21
N LEU A 106 -3.61 -2.19 -6.78
CA LEU A 106 -4.43 -3.40 -6.89
C LEU A 106 -4.33 -3.96 -8.31
N PHE A 107 -3.78 -5.16 -8.44
CA PHE A 107 -3.70 -5.88 -9.70
C PHE A 107 -4.89 -6.86 -9.80
N PRO A 108 -5.79 -6.74 -10.79
CA PRO A 108 -6.93 -7.66 -10.90
C PRO A 108 -6.47 -9.10 -11.12
N SER A 109 -6.95 -10.04 -10.30
CA SER A 109 -6.66 -11.47 -10.46
C SER A 109 -7.42 -12.11 -11.62
N ILE A 110 -8.45 -11.42 -12.15
CA ILE A 110 -9.38 -11.82 -13.23
C ILE A 110 -10.27 -13.03 -12.88
N MET A 111 -9.67 -14.09 -12.33
CA MET A 111 -10.33 -15.29 -11.82
C MET A 111 -10.18 -15.36 -10.30
N ASP A 112 -11.01 -16.20 -9.66
CA ASP A 112 -10.83 -16.50 -8.25
C ASP A 112 -9.45 -17.15 -8.01
N VAL A 113 -8.85 -16.87 -6.86
CA VAL A 113 -7.53 -17.39 -6.49
C VAL A 113 -7.69 -18.81 -5.94
N CYS A 114 -8.19 -19.71 -6.79
CA CYS A 114 -8.31 -21.13 -6.51
C CYS A 114 -7.30 -21.90 -7.38
N GLY A 115 -6.06 -21.96 -6.92
CA GLY A 115 -4.98 -22.68 -7.57
C GLY A 115 -4.34 -21.97 -8.76
N ILE A 116 -3.36 -22.64 -9.36
CA ILE A 116 -2.59 -22.13 -10.50
C ILE A 116 -3.17 -22.75 -11.78
N ASN A 117 -3.77 -21.90 -12.62
CA ASN A 117 -4.25 -22.26 -13.95
C ASN A 117 -3.52 -21.41 -15.02
N SER A 118 -3.78 -21.67 -16.30
CA SER A 118 -3.11 -20.96 -17.41
C SER A 118 -3.29 -19.44 -17.33
N VAL A 119 -4.46 -18.97 -16.90
CA VAL A 119 -4.77 -17.54 -16.76
C VAL A 119 -4.09 -16.96 -15.52
N SER A 120 -4.22 -17.60 -14.35
CA SER A 120 -3.62 -17.09 -13.11
C SER A 120 -2.09 -17.10 -13.16
N ARG A 121 -1.47 -18.04 -13.89
CA ARG A 121 -0.02 -18.03 -14.16
C ARG A 121 0.40 -16.74 -14.85
N VAL A 122 -0.25 -16.36 -15.95
CA VAL A 122 0.08 -15.16 -16.70
C VAL A 122 -0.08 -13.90 -15.84
N ILE A 123 -1.18 -13.83 -15.08
CA ILE A 123 -1.48 -12.67 -14.23
C ILE A 123 -0.47 -12.55 -13.09
N LEU A 124 -0.18 -13.65 -12.39
CA LEU A 124 0.80 -13.67 -11.31
C LEU A 124 2.22 -13.37 -11.83
N SER A 125 2.59 -13.88 -13.01
CA SER A 125 3.87 -13.54 -13.65
C SER A 125 3.96 -12.06 -14.00
N ASN A 126 2.90 -11.46 -14.57
CA ASN A 126 2.86 -10.04 -14.89
C ASN A 126 2.94 -9.19 -13.62
N ALA A 127 2.19 -9.55 -12.57
CA ALA A 127 2.22 -8.85 -11.29
C ALA A 127 3.61 -8.93 -10.62
N GLY A 128 4.24 -10.10 -10.65
CA GLY A 128 5.60 -10.30 -10.14
C GLY A 128 6.64 -9.49 -10.91
N ALA A 129 6.58 -9.49 -12.24
CA ALA A 129 7.49 -8.70 -13.09
C ALA A 129 7.31 -7.19 -12.89
N ALA A 130 6.06 -6.71 -12.82
CA ALA A 130 5.76 -5.31 -12.54
C ALA A 130 6.30 -4.90 -11.16
N PHE A 131 6.07 -5.72 -10.13
CA PHE A 131 6.57 -5.45 -8.79
C PHE A 131 8.11 -5.46 -8.72
N ALA A 132 8.77 -6.45 -9.34
CA ALA A 132 10.22 -6.50 -9.41
C ALA A 132 10.80 -5.25 -10.10
N GLY A 133 10.21 -4.81 -11.21
CA GLY A 133 10.60 -3.58 -11.90
C GLY A 133 10.47 -2.34 -11.03
N MET A 134 9.39 -2.22 -10.26
CA MET A 134 9.21 -1.12 -9.30
C MET A 134 10.28 -1.13 -8.20
N VAL A 135 10.63 -2.30 -7.66
CA VAL A 135 11.66 -2.43 -6.61
C VAL A 135 13.04 -2.07 -7.18
N VAL A 136 13.44 -2.68 -8.30
CA VAL A 136 14.75 -2.44 -8.93
C VAL A 136 14.90 -0.97 -9.31
N GLY A 137 13.93 -0.40 -10.03
CA GLY A 137 13.99 0.99 -10.48
C GLY A 137 14.06 1.99 -9.31
N ARG A 138 13.36 1.71 -8.21
CA ARG A 138 13.49 2.53 -6.98
C ARG A 138 14.88 2.43 -6.37
N LEU A 139 15.43 1.22 -6.25
CA LEU A 139 16.76 1.01 -5.65
C LEU A 139 17.88 1.65 -6.48
N GLU A 140 17.77 1.63 -7.81
CA GLU A 140 18.70 2.34 -8.70
C GLU A 140 18.60 3.85 -8.52
N THR A 141 17.38 4.40 -8.56
CA THR A 141 17.17 5.86 -8.38
C THR A 141 17.68 6.35 -7.02
N LEU A 142 17.52 5.56 -5.96
CA LEU A 142 18.02 5.92 -4.62
C LEU A 142 19.55 5.99 -4.57
N LYS A 143 20.26 5.14 -5.31
CA LYS A 143 21.74 5.18 -5.40
C LYS A 143 22.24 6.44 -6.10
N ASP A 144 21.51 6.90 -7.12
CA ASP A 144 21.89 8.08 -7.90
C ASP A 144 21.52 9.41 -7.20
N SER A 145 20.60 9.37 -6.23
CA SER A 145 20.01 10.56 -5.59
C SER A 145 20.78 11.14 -4.40
N CYS A 146 22.01 10.69 -4.11
CA CYS A 146 22.82 11.18 -2.98
C CYS A 146 23.17 12.68 -3.01
N ASP A 147 22.85 13.42 -4.08
CA ASP A 147 23.23 14.83 -4.27
C ASP A 147 22.08 15.87 -4.17
N SER A 148 20.85 15.50 -3.81
CA SER A 148 19.76 16.49 -3.88
C SER A 148 19.53 17.27 -2.57
N ASN A 149 20.02 18.50 -2.53
CA ASN A 149 19.54 19.57 -1.64
C ASN A 149 18.10 19.93 -2.04
N GLY A 150 17.12 19.13 -1.58
CA GLY A 150 15.73 19.19 -2.02
C GLY A 150 15.03 20.50 -1.63
N LYS A 151 14.28 21.08 -2.58
CA LYS A 151 13.43 22.25 -2.30
C LYS A 151 12.36 21.88 -1.26
N PRO A 152 12.07 22.76 -0.29
CA PRO A 152 10.99 22.53 0.66
C PRO A 152 9.65 22.36 -0.06
N THR A 153 8.89 21.36 0.36
CA THR A 153 7.56 21.04 -0.20
C THR A 153 6.48 21.61 0.71
N VAL A 154 5.55 22.38 0.14
CA VAL A 154 4.42 22.97 0.88
C VAL A 154 3.14 22.28 0.40
N GLY A 155 2.39 21.69 1.35
CA GLY A 155 1.06 21.14 1.08
C GLY A 155 0.01 22.23 1.24
N LEU A 156 -0.86 22.39 0.23
CA LEU A 156 -2.01 23.29 0.29
C LEU A 156 -3.30 22.50 0.04
N THR A 157 -4.27 22.65 0.93
CA THR A 157 -5.63 22.15 0.70
C THR A 157 -6.41 23.18 -0.11
N MET A 158 -7.12 22.73 -1.14
CA MET A 158 -7.93 23.60 -2.00
C MET A 158 -9.33 22.99 -2.11
N PHE A 159 -10.34 23.81 -1.88
CA PHE A 159 -11.74 23.52 -2.16
C PHE A 159 -12.19 24.39 -3.34
N GLY A 160 -13.25 23.99 -4.05
CA GLY A 160 -13.71 24.66 -5.27
C GLY A 160 -13.80 26.19 -5.18
N ASP A 161 -14.19 26.70 -4.01
CA ASP A 161 -14.41 28.13 -3.74
C ASP A 161 -13.15 28.86 -3.23
N THR A 162 -12.09 28.14 -2.85
CA THR A 162 -10.82 28.74 -2.38
C THR A 162 -9.76 28.87 -3.48
N LYS A 163 -10.11 28.58 -4.74
CA LYS A 163 -9.23 28.71 -5.91
C LYS A 163 -8.56 30.09 -6.03
N PRO A 164 -9.24 31.23 -5.85
CA PRO A 164 -8.59 32.54 -6.00
C PRO A 164 -7.47 32.77 -4.97
N LEU A 165 -7.67 32.35 -3.72
CA LEU A 165 -6.69 32.47 -2.64
C LEU A 165 -5.48 31.55 -2.85
N PHE A 166 -5.71 30.34 -3.38
CA PHE A 166 -4.65 29.40 -3.73
C PHE A 166 -3.70 29.96 -4.80
N PHE A 167 -4.23 30.55 -5.88
CA PHE A 167 -3.41 31.19 -6.92
C PHE A 167 -2.69 32.45 -6.41
N MET A 168 -3.30 33.20 -5.49
CA MET A 168 -2.64 34.36 -4.86
C MET A 168 -1.43 33.93 -4.03
N LEU A 169 -1.54 32.86 -3.24
CA LEU A 169 -0.42 32.31 -2.46
C LEU A 169 0.70 31.78 -3.37
N LEU A 170 0.37 31.25 -4.55
CA LEU A 170 1.35 30.85 -5.56
C LEU A 170 2.08 32.03 -6.19
N GLY A 171 1.38 33.14 -6.44
CA GLY A 171 1.95 34.36 -7.02
C GLY A 171 2.88 35.16 -6.09
N LEU A 172 2.74 35.00 -4.76
CA LEU A 172 3.53 35.71 -3.75
C LEU A 172 4.89 35.04 -3.45
N GLY A 173 5.15 33.84 -3.96
CA GLY A 173 6.33 33.04 -3.64
C GLY A 173 7.54 33.30 -4.56
N GLY A 174 8.37 34.30 -4.24
CA GLY A 174 9.68 34.51 -4.89
C GLY A 174 10.75 33.42 -4.64
N ARG A 175 10.36 32.24 -4.12
CA ARG A 175 11.22 31.07 -3.93
C ARG A 175 10.64 29.89 -4.72
N GLN A 176 11.51 29.05 -5.29
CA GLN A 176 11.07 27.85 -6.01
C GLN A 176 10.60 26.77 -5.00
N TRP A 177 9.29 26.67 -4.78
CA TRP A 177 8.66 25.63 -3.94
C TRP A 177 8.11 24.48 -4.79
N ASN A 178 8.10 23.27 -4.23
CA ASN A 178 7.31 22.17 -4.78
C ASN A 178 5.91 22.21 -4.14
N LEU A 179 4.85 22.22 -4.95
CA LEU A 179 3.47 22.35 -4.50
C LEU A 179 2.67 21.07 -4.74
N TRP A 180 1.90 20.66 -3.73
CA TRP A 180 0.95 19.55 -3.82
C TRP A 180 -0.46 19.99 -3.43
N SER A 181 -1.46 19.61 -4.23
CA SER A 181 -2.89 19.79 -3.93
C SER A 181 -3.64 18.49 -4.21
N LYS A 182 -4.48 18.06 -3.26
CA LYS A 182 -5.38 16.90 -3.41
C LYS A 182 -6.82 17.42 -3.47
N ARG A 183 -7.53 17.13 -4.57
CA ARG A 183 -8.97 17.41 -4.69
C ARG A 183 -9.76 16.43 -3.82
N ASP A 184 -10.57 16.99 -2.92
CA ASP A 184 -11.71 16.44 -2.18
C ASP A 184 -11.58 15.03 -1.56
N LEU A 185 -11.45 14.98 -0.23
CA LEU A 185 -11.51 13.77 0.60
C LEU A 185 -12.78 13.69 1.48
N TYR A 186 -13.79 14.52 1.22
CA TYR A 186 -15.10 14.43 1.87
C TYR A 186 -16.21 14.45 0.83
N ARG A 187 -16.69 13.26 0.47
CA ARG A 187 -18.01 13.09 -0.16
C ARG A 187 -19.00 12.70 0.94
N GLU A 188 -19.27 13.61 1.87
CA GLU A 188 -20.45 13.48 2.72
C GLU A 188 -21.67 13.88 1.90
N SER A 189 -22.60 12.95 1.75
CA SER A 189 -23.91 13.16 1.17
C SER A 189 -24.71 14.11 2.06
N TRP A 190 -24.85 15.36 1.64
CA TRP A 190 -25.82 16.27 2.24
C TRP A 190 -27.10 16.20 1.43
N THR A 191 -28.09 15.46 1.94
CA THR A 191 -29.50 15.74 1.63
C THR A 191 -29.86 17.02 2.36
N SER A 192 -30.18 18.07 1.62
CA SER A 192 -30.64 19.34 2.19
C SER A 192 -31.92 19.16 3.00
N PRO A 193 -32.05 19.79 4.17
CA PRO A 193 -33.37 20.09 4.70
C PRO A 193 -33.53 21.58 5.06
N PRO A 194 -34.80 22.02 5.16
CA PRO A 194 -35.60 22.59 4.09
C PRO A 194 -35.21 24.03 3.71
#